data_AF-A0A918ECM0-F1
#
_entry.id   AF-A0A918ECM0-F1
#
_cell.length_a   1.000
_cell.length_b   1.000
_cell.length_c   1.000
_cell.angle_alpha   90.00
_cell.angle_beta   90.00
_cell.angle_gamma   90.00
#
_symmetry.space_group_name_H-M   'P 1'
#
loop_
_entity.id
_entity.type
_entity.pdbx_description
1 polymer ?
#
loop_
_entity_poly.entity_id
_entity_poly.type
_entity_poly.pdbx_seq_one_letter_code
_entity_poly.pdbx_strand_id
1 'polypeptide(L)'
;MKSGRRVARGPSIFVSGLWMSDGIEFVTDPFLFYRELHLADDPTYRAPRDAVDSWRELAEQARAELARMGFPVTVFSYEMSELQPVGGYVLVHEMEPFGVTLDWRAPVRNSRSYIEKAIAQEREGLIRYVSAATEIITKAMFDVLDEASFRVLIDHQERDYYLYRVLEAPRFPIK
;
A
#
# COMPACT_ATOMS: atom_id res chain seq x y z
N MET A 1 -32.99 3.07 63.11
CA MET A 1 -32.82 4.40 62.45
C MET A 1 -31.49 4.98 62.91
N LYS A 2 -30.52 5.46 62.14
CA LYS A 2 -30.26 5.69 60.70
C LYS A 2 -28.73 5.47 60.53
N SER A 3 -28.31 4.56 59.66
CA SER A 3 -27.58 4.85 58.41
C SER A 3 -26.43 5.86 58.52
N GLY A 4 -25.21 5.36 58.75
CA GLY A 4 -23.95 6.09 58.56
C GLY A 4 -23.44 5.89 57.13
N ARG A 5 -23.49 6.95 56.31
CA ARG A 5 -22.98 6.99 54.94
C ARG A 5 -21.44 6.92 54.94
N ARG A 6 -20.89 5.97 54.18
CA ARG A 6 -19.49 5.95 53.76
C ARG A 6 -19.25 7.09 52.77
N VAL A 7 -18.24 7.91 53.04
CA VAL A 7 -17.69 8.87 52.08
C VAL A 7 -16.64 8.14 51.26
N ALA A 8 -16.88 8.01 49.95
CA ALA A 8 -15.96 7.40 49.02
C ALA A 8 -14.75 8.33 48.77
N ARG A 9 -13.55 7.75 48.85
CA ARG A 9 -12.31 8.34 48.37
C ARG A 9 -12.36 8.38 46.83
N GLY A 10 -12.51 9.56 46.25
CA GLY A 10 -12.19 9.78 44.84
C GLY A 10 -10.71 10.16 44.74
N PRO A 11 -9.91 9.55 43.86
CA PRO A 11 -8.58 10.07 43.55
C PRO A 11 -8.74 11.39 42.78
N SER A 12 -8.19 12.47 43.34
CA SER A 12 -7.92 13.70 42.61
C SER A 12 -6.99 13.40 41.45
N ILE A 13 -7.55 13.35 40.24
CA ILE A 13 -6.75 13.38 39.01
C ILE A 13 -6.28 14.82 38.86
N PHE A 14 -4.98 15.02 39.10
CA PHE A 14 -4.25 16.20 38.65
C PHE A 14 -4.42 16.31 37.13
N VAL A 15 -5.15 17.32 36.65
CA VAL A 15 -5.11 17.75 35.26
C VAL A 15 -3.85 18.60 35.12
N SER A 16 -2.71 17.92 34.96
CA SER A 16 -1.43 18.51 34.58
C SER A 16 -1.12 18.11 33.15
N GLY A 17 -0.82 19.12 32.31
CA GLY A 17 -0.19 18.90 31.01
C GLY A 17 -1.15 19.05 29.84
N LEU A 18 -1.55 20.29 29.58
CA LEU A 18 -1.81 20.79 28.25
C LEU A 18 -0.54 20.56 27.41
N TRP A 19 -0.44 19.42 26.74
CA TRP A 19 0.56 19.20 25.69
C TRP A 19 0.02 19.86 24.43
N MET A 20 0.42 21.12 24.23
CA MET A 20 0.47 21.71 22.91
C MET A 20 1.61 21.00 22.17
N SER A 21 1.26 19.96 21.43
CA SER A 21 2.13 19.41 20.40
C SER A 21 1.89 20.25 19.15
N ASP A 22 2.79 21.20 18.86
CA ASP A 22 2.98 21.73 17.51
C ASP A 22 3.54 20.60 16.63
N GLY A 23 2.66 19.66 16.29
CA GLY A 23 2.94 18.51 15.44
C GLY A 23 1.89 18.47 14.35
N ILE A 24 2.26 18.93 13.15
CA ILE A 24 1.62 18.41 11.95
C ILE A 24 2.06 16.95 11.93
N GLU A 25 1.22 16.08 12.48
CA GLU A 25 1.30 14.65 12.24
C GLU A 25 1.14 14.51 10.73
N PHE A 26 2.27 14.36 10.02
CA PHE A 26 2.25 14.22 8.56
C PHE A 26 1.39 13.00 8.26
N VAL A 27 0.23 13.25 7.62
CA VAL A 27 -0.72 12.21 7.25
C VAL A 27 -0.10 11.43 6.10
N THR A 28 0.76 10.45 6.40
CA THR A 28 1.36 9.55 5.42
C THR A 28 0.58 8.24 5.31
N ASP A 29 -0.42 8.04 6.18
CA ASP A 29 -1.29 6.86 6.18
C ASP A 29 -2.28 6.90 4.99
N PRO A 30 -2.15 6.01 4.00
CA PRO A 30 -3.03 5.98 2.82
C PRO A 30 -4.52 5.77 3.19
N PHE A 31 -4.83 5.18 4.35
CA PHE A 31 -6.20 4.91 4.77
C PHE A 31 -6.91 6.13 5.37
N LEU A 32 -6.15 7.09 5.91
CA LEU A 32 -6.72 8.35 6.39
C LEU A 32 -7.25 9.19 5.23
N PHE A 33 -6.54 9.18 4.10
CA PHE A 33 -7.03 9.79 2.86
C PHE A 33 -8.35 9.15 2.43
N TYR A 34 -8.42 7.82 2.31
CA TYR A 34 -9.65 7.11 1.91
C TYR A 34 -10.89 7.50 2.74
N ARG A 35 -10.72 7.72 4.04
CA ARG A 35 -11.81 8.09 4.96
C ARG A 35 -12.27 9.54 4.79
N GLU A 36 -11.34 10.48 4.64
CA GLU A 36 -11.67 11.90 4.39
C GLU A 36 -12.37 12.09 3.04
N LEU A 37 -12.08 11.18 2.11
CA LEU A 37 -12.53 11.21 0.73
C LEU A 37 -13.96 10.74 0.51
N HIS A 38 -14.42 9.73 1.26
CA HIS A 38 -15.85 9.38 1.31
C HIS A 38 -16.74 10.50 1.86
N LEU A 39 -16.16 11.54 2.47
CA LEU A 39 -16.88 12.63 3.11
C LEU A 39 -16.87 13.95 2.32
N ALA A 40 -15.97 14.12 1.33
CA ALA A 40 -15.67 15.44 0.74
C ALA A 40 -16.18 15.69 -0.69
N ASP A 41 -16.58 14.67 -1.46
CA ASP A 41 -17.15 14.80 -2.83
C ASP A 41 -16.31 15.72 -3.79
N ASP A 42 -14.98 15.66 -3.70
CA ASP A 42 -14.05 16.47 -4.50
C ASP A 42 -13.73 15.83 -5.87
N PRO A 43 -13.88 16.56 -7.00
CA PRO A 43 -13.68 16.02 -8.35
C PRO A 43 -12.21 15.87 -8.80
N THR A 44 -11.21 16.37 -8.07
CA THR A 44 -9.80 16.42 -8.52
C THR A 44 -8.81 15.63 -7.64
N TYR A 45 -9.31 15.04 -6.55
CA TYR A 45 -8.85 13.85 -5.84
C TYR A 45 -7.39 13.41 -6.01
N ARG A 46 -6.46 14.15 -5.40
CA ARG A 46 -5.03 13.79 -5.35
C ARG A 46 -4.47 13.98 -3.96
N ALA A 47 -3.53 13.10 -3.58
CA ALA A 47 -2.82 13.21 -2.32
C ALA A 47 -1.95 14.49 -2.28
N PRO A 48 -1.78 15.09 -1.09
CA PRO A 48 -0.81 16.17 -0.88
C PRO A 48 0.60 15.78 -1.36
N ARG A 49 1.35 16.76 -1.87
CA ARG A 49 2.69 16.52 -2.46
C ARG A 49 3.68 15.93 -1.47
N ASP A 50 3.65 16.37 -0.23
CA ASP A 50 4.47 15.87 0.88
C ASP A 50 4.19 14.39 1.21
N ALA A 51 2.92 13.97 1.16
CA ALA A 51 2.56 12.57 1.29
C ALA A 51 3.10 11.75 0.10
N VAL A 52 2.94 12.25 -1.13
CA VAL A 52 3.45 11.60 -2.35
C VAL A 52 4.96 11.47 -2.32
N ASP A 53 5.69 12.51 -1.91
CA ASP A 53 7.15 12.48 -1.82
C ASP A 53 7.61 11.46 -0.76
N SER A 54 6.93 11.38 0.39
CA SER A 54 7.17 10.35 1.41
C SER A 54 6.92 8.93 0.87
N TRP A 55 5.88 8.74 0.07
CA TRP A 55 5.60 7.44 -0.57
C TRP A 55 6.61 7.08 -1.66
N ARG A 56 7.16 8.05 -2.39
CA ARG A 56 8.27 7.82 -3.34
C ARG A 56 9.52 7.36 -2.61
N GLU A 57 9.86 7.95 -1.48
CA GLU A 57 10.98 7.49 -0.64
C GLU A 57 10.76 6.07 -0.13
N LEU A 58 9.55 5.74 0.33
CA LEU A 58 9.18 4.38 0.74
C LEU A 58 9.30 3.39 -0.44
N ALA A 59 8.85 3.79 -1.62
CA ALA A 59 8.91 2.96 -2.82
C ALA A 59 10.34 2.66 -3.26
N GLU A 60 11.24 3.64 -3.18
CA GLU A 60 12.67 3.44 -3.48
C GLU A 60 13.34 2.50 -2.46
N GLN A 61 12.98 2.60 -1.18
CA GLN A 61 13.46 1.67 -0.15
C GLN A 61 12.99 0.24 -0.42
N ALA A 62 11.71 0.06 -0.74
CA ALA A 62 11.17 -1.24 -1.12
C ALA A 62 11.84 -1.78 -2.40
N ARG A 63 12.07 -0.93 -3.42
CA ARG A 63 12.78 -1.31 -4.65
C ARG A 63 14.20 -1.80 -4.34
N ALA A 64 14.94 -1.06 -3.51
CA ALA A 64 16.31 -1.42 -3.15
C ALA A 64 16.37 -2.77 -2.43
N GLU A 65 15.44 -3.03 -1.52
CA GLU A 65 15.37 -4.28 -0.78
C GLU A 65 14.97 -5.46 -1.67
N LEU A 66 13.95 -5.30 -2.53
CA LEU A 66 13.57 -6.31 -3.50
C LEU A 66 14.73 -6.64 -4.45
N ALA A 67 15.45 -5.63 -4.94
CA ALA A 67 16.63 -5.82 -5.78
C ALA A 67 17.75 -6.58 -5.05
N ARG A 68 18.00 -6.24 -3.77
CA ARG A 68 18.97 -6.94 -2.90
C ARG A 68 18.63 -8.42 -2.76
N MET A 69 17.34 -8.75 -2.73
CA MET A 69 16.80 -10.11 -2.57
C MET A 69 16.56 -10.83 -3.91
N GLY A 70 16.98 -10.24 -5.04
CA GLY A 70 16.94 -10.89 -6.36
C GLY A 70 15.68 -10.62 -7.18
N PHE A 71 14.84 -9.67 -6.77
CA PHE A 71 13.67 -9.21 -7.51
C PHE A 71 13.96 -7.84 -8.15
N PRO A 72 14.40 -7.78 -9.43
CA PRO A 72 14.55 -6.51 -10.11
C PRO A 72 13.17 -5.89 -10.35
N VAL A 73 12.92 -4.75 -9.70
CA VAL A 73 11.66 -4.00 -9.84
C VAL A 73 11.93 -2.54 -10.16
N THR A 74 10.94 -1.87 -10.74
CA THR A 74 11.00 -0.45 -11.11
C THR A 74 9.98 0.35 -10.31
N VAL A 75 10.33 1.54 -9.82
CA VAL A 75 9.35 2.46 -9.22
C VAL A 75 8.60 3.19 -10.32
N PHE A 76 7.26 3.23 -10.24
CA PHE A 76 6.40 3.95 -11.18
C PHE A 76 5.39 4.83 -10.46
N SER A 77 5.14 6.02 -11.00
CA SER A 77 3.93 6.80 -10.71
C SER A 77 2.89 6.58 -11.81
N TYR A 78 1.61 6.57 -11.43
CA TYR A 78 0.49 6.24 -12.32
C TYR A 78 0.36 7.15 -13.57
N GLU A 79 1.00 8.33 -13.58
CA GLU A 79 0.92 9.28 -14.71
C GLU A 79 1.57 8.80 -16.02
N MET A 80 2.27 7.64 -16.03
CA MET A 80 3.03 7.16 -17.20
C MET A 80 2.45 5.89 -17.87
N SER A 81 1.12 5.79 -18.01
CA SER A 81 0.44 4.49 -18.17
C SER A 81 0.61 3.70 -19.50
N GLU A 82 1.13 4.26 -20.60
CA GLU A 82 1.05 3.51 -21.88
C GLU A 82 2.21 2.54 -22.16
N LEU A 83 3.36 2.68 -21.47
CA LEU A 83 4.57 1.89 -21.77
C LEU A 83 5.25 1.31 -20.54
N GLN A 84 4.49 0.69 -19.64
CA GLN A 84 5.12 0.03 -18.48
C GLN A 84 5.97 -1.18 -18.95
N PRO A 85 7.25 -1.25 -18.56
CA PRO A 85 8.20 -2.29 -18.99
C PRO A 85 7.89 -3.61 -18.28
N VAL A 86 7.99 -4.75 -18.95
CA VAL A 86 7.68 -6.07 -18.34
C VAL A 86 8.48 -6.32 -17.05
N GLY A 87 7.89 -7.02 -16.08
CA GLY A 87 8.52 -7.33 -14.79
C GLY A 87 7.76 -6.77 -13.59
N GLY A 88 8.47 -6.64 -12.46
CA GLY A 88 7.90 -6.19 -11.19
C GLY A 88 7.97 -4.69 -11.00
N TYR A 89 6.99 -4.16 -10.26
CA TYR A 89 6.88 -2.74 -9.97
C TYR A 89 6.61 -2.46 -8.51
N VAL A 90 7.08 -1.28 -8.10
CA VAL A 90 6.61 -0.60 -6.91
C VAL A 90 5.86 0.65 -7.39
N LEU A 91 4.54 0.66 -7.23
CA LEU A 91 3.65 1.70 -7.73
C LEU A 91 3.39 2.72 -6.63
N VAL A 92 3.57 4.00 -6.95
CA VAL A 92 3.18 5.13 -6.10
C VAL A 92 1.87 5.71 -6.64
N HIS A 93 0.84 5.68 -5.81
CA HIS A 93 -0.51 6.09 -6.15
C HIS A 93 -0.80 7.47 -5.54
N GLU A 94 -0.81 8.50 -6.38
CA GLU A 94 -1.23 9.86 -6.00
C GLU A 94 -2.76 10.00 -5.92
N MET A 95 -3.49 9.01 -6.43
CA MET A 95 -4.96 8.88 -6.38
C MET A 95 -5.31 7.51 -5.79
N GLU A 96 -6.58 7.18 -5.61
CA GLU A 96 -7.00 5.84 -5.15
C GLU A 96 -6.30 4.74 -5.98
N PRO A 97 -5.65 3.75 -5.35
CA PRO A 97 -5.74 3.31 -3.95
C PRO A 97 -4.92 4.06 -2.88
N PHE A 98 -4.19 5.12 -3.24
CA PHE A 98 -3.21 5.87 -2.43
C PHE A 98 -2.06 5.03 -1.85
N GLY A 99 -0.89 5.67 -1.69
CA GLY A 99 0.26 5.02 -1.07
C GLY A 99 1.06 4.17 -2.06
N VAL A 100 1.68 3.11 -1.53
CA VAL A 100 2.62 2.26 -2.28
C VAL A 100 2.06 0.85 -2.43
N THR A 101 2.05 0.32 -3.65
CA THR A 101 1.68 -1.07 -3.91
C THR A 101 2.72 -1.81 -4.73
N LEU A 102 2.67 -3.14 -4.70
CA LEU A 102 3.44 -4.02 -5.56
C LEU A 102 2.57 -4.54 -6.70
N ASP A 103 3.17 -4.70 -7.89
CA ASP A 103 2.51 -5.35 -9.03
C ASP A 103 3.52 -6.06 -9.94
N TRP A 104 3.05 -6.95 -10.80
CA TRP A 104 3.86 -7.68 -11.77
C TRP A 104 3.19 -7.78 -13.14
N ARG A 105 3.86 -7.23 -14.17
CA ARG A 105 3.44 -7.38 -15.56
C ARG A 105 4.17 -8.53 -16.23
N ALA A 106 3.43 -9.62 -16.44
CA ALA A 106 3.93 -10.78 -17.14
C ALA A 106 4.41 -10.44 -18.57
N PRO A 107 5.61 -10.90 -18.98
CA PRO A 107 6.21 -10.53 -20.27
C PRO A 107 5.41 -11.02 -21.47
N VAL A 108 4.62 -12.07 -21.29
CA VAL A 108 3.78 -12.64 -22.34
C VAL A 108 2.59 -11.76 -22.72
N ARG A 109 2.11 -10.88 -21.83
CA ARG A 109 0.84 -10.13 -22.00
C ARG A 109 0.83 -9.23 -23.24
N ASN A 110 1.97 -8.69 -23.64
CA ASN A 110 2.07 -7.79 -24.79
C ASN A 110 2.38 -8.53 -26.10
N SER A 111 2.59 -9.85 -26.06
CA SER A 111 2.93 -10.61 -27.25
C SER A 111 1.69 -10.87 -28.12
N ARG A 112 1.84 -10.72 -29.43
CA ARG A 112 0.77 -11.03 -30.39
C ARG A 112 0.23 -12.45 -30.22
N SER A 113 1.11 -13.43 -29.99
CA SER A 113 0.72 -14.83 -29.78
C SER A 113 -0.14 -15.01 -28.52
N TYR A 114 0.15 -14.30 -27.44
CA TYR A 114 -0.67 -14.33 -26.23
C TYR A 114 -2.06 -13.75 -26.50
N ILE A 115 -2.14 -12.59 -27.15
CA ILE A 115 -3.42 -11.93 -27.47
C ILE A 115 -4.29 -12.84 -28.34
N GLU A 116 -3.72 -13.43 -29.40
CA GLU A 116 -4.43 -14.36 -30.30
C GLU A 116 -4.94 -15.59 -29.54
N LYS A 117 -4.12 -16.19 -28.68
CA LYS A 117 -4.50 -17.36 -27.87
C LYS A 117 -5.55 -17.01 -26.81
N ALA A 118 -5.44 -15.86 -26.17
CA ALA A 118 -6.41 -15.41 -25.17
C ALA A 118 -7.79 -15.15 -25.81
N ILE A 119 -7.83 -14.60 -27.02
CA ILE A 119 -9.07 -14.42 -27.78
C ILE A 119 -9.65 -15.78 -28.19
N ALA A 120 -8.82 -16.69 -28.70
CA ALA A 120 -9.25 -18.02 -29.15
C ALA A 120 -9.80 -18.90 -28.02
N GLN A 121 -9.40 -18.66 -26.77
CA GLN A 121 -9.90 -19.36 -25.58
C GLN A 121 -11.06 -18.62 -24.89
N GLU A 122 -11.74 -17.71 -25.59
CA GLU A 122 -12.83 -16.88 -25.04
C GLU A 122 -12.45 -16.15 -23.74
N ARG A 123 -11.18 -15.78 -23.58
CA ARG A 123 -10.62 -15.12 -22.39
C ARG A 123 -10.64 -15.98 -21.13
N GLU A 124 -10.93 -17.28 -21.24
CA GLU A 124 -10.90 -18.23 -20.14
C GLU A 124 -9.63 -19.09 -20.19
N GLY A 125 -9.22 -19.67 -19.06
CA GLY A 125 -7.99 -20.49 -18.97
C GLY A 125 -6.70 -19.66 -18.97
N LEU A 126 -6.23 -19.20 -20.13
CA LEU A 126 -4.92 -18.53 -20.27
C LEU A 126 -4.82 -17.22 -19.48
N ILE A 127 -5.88 -16.39 -19.50
CA ILE A 127 -5.89 -15.15 -18.71
C ILE A 127 -5.87 -15.46 -17.22
N ARG A 128 -6.67 -16.43 -16.75
CA ARG A 128 -6.67 -16.87 -15.35
C ARG A 128 -5.31 -17.41 -14.93
N TYR A 129 -4.68 -18.22 -15.77
CA TYR A 129 -3.34 -18.75 -15.53
C TYR A 129 -2.31 -17.62 -15.36
N VAL A 130 -2.30 -16.64 -16.27
CA VAL A 130 -1.37 -15.51 -16.18
C VAL A 130 -1.67 -14.63 -14.96
N SER A 131 -2.95 -14.40 -14.64
CA SER A 131 -3.32 -13.66 -13.43
C SER A 131 -2.86 -14.38 -12.16
N ALA A 132 -3.05 -15.70 -12.06
CA ALA A 132 -2.57 -16.49 -10.93
C ALA A 132 -1.03 -16.46 -10.82
N ALA A 133 -0.32 -16.54 -11.95
CA ALA A 133 1.14 -16.43 -11.96
C ALA A 133 1.61 -15.03 -11.51
N THR A 134 0.92 -13.97 -11.96
CA THR A 134 1.16 -12.60 -11.47
C THR A 134 0.94 -12.52 -9.96
N GLU A 135 -0.16 -13.06 -9.44
CA GLU A 135 -0.47 -13.05 -8.01
C GLU A 135 0.60 -13.76 -7.18
N ILE A 136 1.06 -14.94 -7.61
CA ILE A 136 2.12 -15.69 -6.94
C ILE A 136 3.42 -14.87 -6.84
N ILE A 137 3.83 -14.21 -7.94
CA ILE A 137 5.06 -13.41 -7.95
C ILE A 137 4.90 -12.15 -7.10
N THR A 138 3.75 -11.46 -7.18
CA THR A 138 3.48 -10.29 -6.35
C THR A 138 3.44 -10.64 -4.87
N LYS A 139 2.85 -11.79 -4.51
CA LYS A 139 2.89 -12.31 -3.15
C LYS A 139 4.32 -12.65 -2.70
N ALA A 140 5.15 -13.22 -3.57
CA ALA A 140 6.54 -13.49 -3.22
C ALA A 140 7.32 -12.20 -2.92
N MET A 141 7.11 -11.14 -3.71
CA MET A 141 7.70 -9.82 -3.43
C MET A 141 7.19 -9.25 -2.08
N PHE A 142 5.90 -9.41 -1.80
CA PHE A 142 5.31 -9.02 -0.52
C PHE A 142 5.97 -9.76 0.65
N ASP A 143 6.09 -11.09 0.56
CA ASP A 143 6.66 -11.93 1.63
C ASP A 143 8.14 -11.59 1.88
N VAL A 144 8.89 -11.21 0.83
CA VAL A 144 10.27 -10.71 0.95
C VAL A 144 10.33 -9.42 1.76
N LEU A 145 9.42 -8.47 1.50
CA LEU A 145 9.39 -7.21 2.24
C LEU A 145 8.94 -7.42 3.70
N ASP A 146 7.98 -8.31 3.93
CA ASP A 146 7.53 -8.70 5.28
C ASP A 146 8.69 -9.31 6.10
N GLU A 147 9.44 -10.24 5.51
CA GLU A 147 10.64 -10.82 6.13
C GLU A 147 11.73 -9.76 6.35
N ALA A 148 11.83 -8.77 5.45
CA ALA A 148 12.67 -7.60 5.62
C ALA A 148 12.10 -6.56 6.61
N SER A 149 11.08 -6.94 7.41
CA SER A 149 10.47 -6.12 8.45
C SER A 149 9.85 -4.81 7.95
N PHE A 150 9.53 -4.72 6.66
CA PHE A 150 8.62 -3.68 6.18
C PHE A 150 7.23 -3.95 6.74
N ARG A 151 6.52 -2.88 7.10
CA ARG A 151 5.10 -3.00 7.43
C ARG A 151 4.32 -3.10 6.13
N VAL A 152 3.77 -4.26 5.85
CA VAL A 152 3.01 -4.55 4.62
C VAL A 152 1.58 -4.97 4.95
N LEU A 153 0.68 -4.84 3.98
CA LEU A 153 -0.74 -5.21 4.14
C LEU A 153 -1.31 -5.74 2.83
N ILE A 154 -2.08 -6.82 2.90
CA ILE A 154 -2.92 -7.29 1.79
C ILE A 154 -4.30 -6.64 1.98
N ASP A 155 -4.64 -5.74 1.07
CA ASP A 155 -5.93 -5.06 1.04
C ASP A 155 -6.86 -5.78 0.05
N HIS A 156 -7.95 -6.33 0.57
CA HIS A 156 -8.93 -7.09 -0.21
C HIS A 156 -9.99 -6.14 -0.73
N GLN A 157 -10.05 -6.01 -2.05
CA GLN A 157 -10.99 -5.12 -2.69
C GLN A 157 -12.19 -5.92 -3.23
N GLU A 158 -13.33 -5.24 -3.41
CA GLU A 158 -14.52 -5.90 -3.96
C GLU A 158 -14.19 -6.50 -5.34
N ARG A 159 -14.58 -7.77 -5.58
CA ARG A 159 -14.35 -8.57 -6.81
C ARG A 159 -13.02 -9.36 -6.88
N ASP A 160 -12.62 -9.98 -5.78
CA ASP A 160 -11.56 -11.00 -5.71
C ASP A 160 -10.17 -10.53 -6.17
N TYR A 161 -9.84 -9.25 -5.99
CA TYR A 161 -8.50 -8.73 -6.27
C TYR A 161 -7.81 -8.23 -5.00
N TYR A 162 -6.51 -8.51 -4.91
CA TYR A 162 -5.67 -8.13 -3.78
C TYR A 162 -4.75 -6.98 -4.16
N LEU A 163 -4.69 -5.96 -3.30
CA LEU A 163 -3.66 -4.94 -3.34
C LEU A 163 -2.58 -5.28 -2.31
N TYR A 164 -1.36 -5.53 -2.78
CA TYR A 164 -0.20 -5.77 -1.93
C TYR A 164 0.44 -4.43 -1.58
N ARG A 165 0.13 -3.89 -0.41
CA ARG A 165 0.53 -2.55 0.04
C ARG A 165 1.82 -2.59 0.86
N VAL A 166 2.64 -1.55 0.68
CA VAL A 166 3.79 -1.24 1.53
C VAL A 166 3.44 0.02 2.32
N LEU A 167 3.48 -0.05 3.65
CA LEU A 167 2.99 1.02 4.54
C LEU A 167 4.12 1.77 5.22
N GLU A 168 5.19 1.08 5.61
CA GLU A 168 6.31 1.67 6.36
C GLU A 168 7.58 0.84 6.12
N ALA A 169 8.72 1.50 6.02
CA ALA A 169 10.02 0.85 6.01
C ALA A 169 10.42 0.42 7.43
N PRO A 170 11.30 -0.58 7.60
CA PRO A 170 11.78 -0.98 8.91
C PRO A 170 12.47 0.19 9.64
N ARG A 171 12.11 0.44 10.90
CA ARG A 171 12.67 1.53 11.72
C ARG A 171 14.16 1.36 12.04
N PHE A 172 14.67 0.14 11.91
CA PHE A 172 16.08 -0.19 12.11
C PHE A 172 16.55 -0.98 10.89
N PRO A 173 17.67 -0.61 10.25
CA PRO A 173 18.21 -1.37 9.13
C PRO A 173 18.58 -2.78 9.60
N ILE A 174 18.22 -3.77 8.79
CA ILE A 174 18.63 -5.17 8.99
C ILE A 174 20.15 -5.22 8.80
N LYS A 175 20.86 -5.72 9.83
CA LYS A 175 22.33 -5.87 9.83
C LYS A 175 22.79 -7.04 8.97
#